data_AF-A0A662F236-F1
#
_entry.id   AF-A0A662F236-F1
#
_cell.length_a   1.000
_cell.length_b   1.000
_cell.length_c   1.000
_cell.angle_alpha   90.00
_cell.angle_beta   90.00
_cell.angle_gamma   90.00
#
_symmetry.space_group_name_H-M   'P 1'
#
loop_
_entity.id
_entity.type
_entity.pdbx_description
1 polymer ?
#
loop_
_entity_poly.entity_id
_entity_poly.type
_entity_poly.pdbx_seq_one_letter_code
_entity_poly.pdbx_strand_id
1 'polypeptide(L)'
;MALSKLGDDGEVVRGGNELNKVLSKKDAENLLKLVLNILVKDFNITQKDVLCIFEEIYEKNIPISIFGTRLNPSEALVKFLKEEKGMNYHEIAMAINRDERGIWGSYHRAVESFHDRLPLESKYHIPLEIFRDRKFSILENVIMFLRDVLRLKNPDIAKLLNKTPSTVATVYNRAKKKQKVGK
;
A
#
# COMPACT_ATOMS: atom_id res chain seq x y z
N MET A 1 -19.33 41.48 -11.45
CA MET A 1 -17.96 41.06 -11.09
C MET A 1 -18.06 39.63 -10.60
N ALA A 2 -17.98 38.58 -11.42
CA ALA A 2 -16.90 38.20 -12.34
C ALA A 2 -15.53 38.23 -11.65
N LEU A 3 -15.09 37.08 -11.13
CA LEU A 3 -13.82 36.45 -11.50
C LEU A 3 -13.94 34.94 -11.28
N SER A 4 -13.41 34.23 -12.25
CA SER A 4 -13.58 32.81 -12.54
C SER A 4 -12.23 32.09 -12.47
N LYS A 5 -12.28 30.79 -12.13
CA LYS A 5 -11.33 29.71 -12.44
C LYS A 5 -9.96 29.72 -11.75
N LEU A 6 -9.63 28.61 -11.10
CA LEU A 6 -8.68 27.60 -11.58
C LEU A 6 -8.93 26.29 -10.81
N GLY A 7 -9.26 25.23 -11.54
CA GLY A 7 -9.25 23.86 -11.02
C GLY A 7 -7.87 23.23 -11.18
N ASP A 8 -7.58 22.25 -10.35
CA ASP A 8 -6.94 21.00 -10.80
C ASP A 8 -7.37 19.89 -9.83
N ASP A 9 -7.93 18.84 -10.42
CA ASP A 9 -8.82 17.89 -9.79
C ASP A 9 -8.03 16.82 -9.03
N GLY A 10 -7.89 17.03 -7.72
CA GLY A 10 -7.52 16.00 -6.76
C GLY A 10 -8.72 15.19 -6.28
N GLU A 11 -9.59 14.75 -7.17
CA GLU A 11 -10.71 13.88 -6.81
C GLU A 11 -10.17 12.46 -6.60
N VAL A 12 -9.68 12.21 -5.37
CA VAL A 12 -9.37 10.85 -4.91
C VAL A 12 -10.64 10.02 -5.06
N VAL A 13 -10.61 9.13 -6.05
CA VAL A 13 -11.67 8.19 -6.45
C VAL A 13 -12.45 7.70 -5.23
N ARG A 14 -13.65 8.27 -5.03
CA ARG A 14 -14.62 7.84 -4.02
C ARG A 14 -15.28 6.48 -4.36
N GLY A 15 -14.98 5.92 -5.52
CA GLY A 15 -15.76 4.82 -6.14
C GLY A 15 -15.49 3.40 -5.63
N GLY A 16 -14.42 3.15 -4.86
CA GLY A 16 -14.02 1.77 -4.54
C GLY A 16 -14.99 0.97 -3.66
N ASN A 17 -15.87 1.65 -2.89
CA ASN A 17 -16.70 0.99 -1.88
C ASN A 17 -18.21 0.91 -2.23
N GLU A 18 -18.66 1.60 -3.28
CA GLU A 18 -20.06 1.54 -3.75
C GLU A 18 -20.27 0.37 -4.74
N LEU A 19 -19.27 0.08 -5.58
CA LEU A 19 -19.34 -0.98 -6.59
C LEU A 19 -19.49 -2.39 -5.98
N ASN A 20 -18.80 -2.64 -4.86
CA ASN A 20 -18.80 -3.96 -4.20
C ASN A 20 -20.10 -4.29 -3.45
N LYS A 21 -20.95 -3.31 -3.17
CA LYS A 21 -22.25 -3.53 -2.51
C LYS A 21 -23.39 -3.84 -3.48
N VAL A 22 -23.20 -3.56 -4.77
CA VAL A 22 -24.29 -3.51 -5.77
C VAL A 22 -24.10 -4.52 -6.89
N LEU A 23 -22.86 -4.90 -7.21
CA LEU A 23 -22.57 -5.74 -8.37
C LEU A 23 -22.44 -7.22 -7.99
N SER A 24 -23.23 -8.08 -8.61
CA SER A 24 -22.95 -9.52 -8.59
C SER A 24 -21.63 -9.80 -9.32
N LYS A 25 -21.03 -10.98 -9.11
CA LYS A 25 -19.81 -11.39 -9.82
C LYS A 25 -19.98 -11.29 -11.35
N LYS A 26 -21.17 -11.63 -11.85
CA LYS A 26 -21.52 -11.54 -13.28
C LYS A 26 -21.60 -10.10 -13.78
N ASP A 27 -22.09 -9.18 -12.95
CA ASP A 27 -22.17 -7.76 -13.31
C ASP A 27 -20.79 -7.11 -13.34
N ALA A 28 -19.90 -7.50 -12.42
CA ALA A 28 -18.51 -7.07 -12.43
C ALA A 28 -17.76 -7.53 -13.69
N GLU A 29 -17.96 -8.78 -14.12
CA GLU A 29 -17.39 -9.29 -15.38
C GLU A 29 -17.89 -8.53 -16.60
N ASN A 30 -19.19 -8.21 -16.65
CA ASN A 30 -19.78 -7.46 -17.75
C ASN A 30 -19.27 -6.01 -17.77
N LEU A 31 -19.16 -5.36 -16.60
CA LEU A 31 -18.60 -4.03 -16.47
C LEU A 31 -17.13 -4.02 -16.90
N LEU A 32 -16.34 -5.02 -16.50
CA LEU A 32 -14.95 -5.13 -16.91
C LEU A 32 -14.82 -5.26 -18.43
N LYS A 33 -15.64 -6.10 -19.07
CA LYS A 33 -15.68 -6.21 -20.53
C LYS A 33 -16.03 -4.89 -21.20
N LEU A 34 -16.98 -4.14 -20.64
CA LEU A 34 -17.37 -2.82 -21.14
C LEU A 34 -16.21 -1.83 -21.04
N VAL A 35 -15.54 -1.75 -19.88
CA VAL A 35 -14.38 -0.89 -19.65
C VAL A 35 -13.25 -1.26 -20.62
N LEU A 36 -12.92 -2.55 -20.76
CA LEU A 36 -11.89 -3.01 -21.70
C LEU A 36 -12.22 -2.61 -23.15
N ASN A 37 -13.48 -2.71 -23.56
CA ASN A 37 -13.90 -2.29 -24.89
C ASN A 37 -13.74 -0.77 -25.10
N ILE A 38 -14.04 0.05 -24.09
CA ILE A 38 -13.82 1.51 -24.15
C ILE A 38 -12.32 1.82 -24.25
N LEU A 39 -11.49 1.19 -23.42
CA LEU A 39 -10.04 1.38 -23.43
C LEU A 39 -9.41 1.01 -24.79
N VAL A 40 -9.88 -0.07 -25.42
CA VAL A 40 -9.41 -0.49 -26.74
C VAL A 40 -9.87 0.50 -27.82
N LYS A 41 -11.14 0.90 -27.82
CA LYS A 41 -11.72 1.72 -28.91
C LYS A 41 -11.31 3.19 -28.86
N ASP A 42 -11.33 3.77 -27.67
CA ASP A 42 -11.22 5.22 -27.50
C ASP A 42 -9.80 5.66 -27.14
N PHE A 43 -9.00 4.74 -26.57
CA PHE A 43 -7.64 5.02 -26.08
C PHE A 43 -6.55 4.18 -26.74
N ASN A 44 -6.91 3.26 -27.65
CA ASN A 44 -5.98 2.33 -28.32
C ASN A 44 -5.11 1.51 -27.33
N ILE A 45 -5.64 1.24 -26.14
CA ILE A 45 -4.97 0.44 -25.10
C ILE A 45 -5.36 -1.02 -25.34
N THR A 46 -4.37 -1.87 -25.60
CA THR A 46 -4.61 -3.29 -25.88
C THR A 46 -4.85 -4.08 -24.58
N GLN A 47 -5.40 -5.28 -24.71
CA GLN A 47 -5.53 -6.20 -23.57
C GLN A 47 -4.16 -6.49 -22.93
N LYS A 48 -3.09 -6.54 -23.73
CA LYS A 48 -1.73 -6.74 -23.25
C LYS A 48 -1.27 -5.58 -22.37
N ASP A 49 -1.55 -4.34 -22.77
CA ASP A 49 -1.19 -3.17 -21.98
C ASP A 49 -1.90 -3.17 -20.63
N VAL A 50 -3.19 -3.53 -20.62
CA VAL A 50 -3.95 -3.67 -19.37
C VAL A 50 -3.38 -4.76 -18.47
N LEU A 51 -2.99 -5.91 -19.05
CA LEU A 51 -2.34 -6.99 -18.29
C LEU A 51 -1.00 -6.54 -17.71
N CYS A 52 -0.16 -5.85 -18.50
CA CYS A 52 1.11 -5.31 -18.01
C CYS A 52 0.91 -4.32 -16.86
N ILE A 53 -0.07 -3.42 -16.96
CA ILE A 53 -0.41 -2.49 -15.87
C ILE A 53 -0.86 -3.26 -14.62
N PHE A 54 -1.70 -4.28 -14.80
CA PHE A 54 -2.18 -5.10 -13.69
C PHE A 54 -1.04 -5.86 -13.01
N GLU A 55 -0.16 -6.49 -13.79
CA GLU A 55 1.04 -7.18 -13.31
C GLU A 55 1.95 -6.23 -12.54
N GLU A 56 2.22 -5.03 -13.07
CA GLU A 56 3.04 -4.02 -12.40
C GLU A 56 2.44 -3.60 -11.05
N ILE A 57 1.12 -3.38 -10.99
CA ILE A 57 0.42 -3.04 -9.74
C ILE A 57 0.47 -4.22 -8.77
N TYR A 58 0.26 -5.45 -9.25
CA TYR A 58 0.27 -6.65 -8.41
C TYR A 58 1.67 -6.96 -7.85
N GLU A 59 2.72 -6.80 -8.65
CA GLU A 59 4.10 -7.00 -8.23
C GLU A 59 4.52 -6.02 -7.12
N LYS A 60 3.99 -4.79 -7.13
CA LYS A 60 4.29 -3.76 -6.12
C LYS A 60 3.43 -3.86 -4.87
N ASN A 61 2.56 -4.85 -4.77
CA ASN A 61 1.75 -5.07 -3.57
C ASN A 61 2.49 -5.87 -2.50
N ILE A 62 2.34 -5.44 -1.25
CA ILE A 62 2.98 -6.01 -0.07
C ILE A 62 1.92 -6.66 0.81
N PRO A 63 2.02 -7.96 1.13
CA PRO A 63 1.06 -8.63 1.99
C PRO A 63 1.12 -8.09 3.42
N ILE A 64 -0.05 -7.77 4.01
CA ILE A 64 -0.10 -7.17 5.35
C ILE A 64 0.50 -8.06 6.44
N SER A 65 0.43 -9.37 6.23
CA SER A 65 0.90 -10.42 7.14
C SER A 65 2.37 -10.28 7.51
N ILE A 66 3.22 -9.71 6.65
CA ILE A 66 4.65 -9.52 6.99
C ILE A 66 4.84 -8.60 8.19
N PHE A 67 3.91 -7.65 8.39
CA PHE A 67 3.94 -6.70 9.50
C PHE A 67 3.33 -7.25 10.80
N GLY A 68 2.77 -8.46 10.76
CA GLY A 68 2.31 -9.21 11.93
C GLY A 68 3.40 -10.05 12.61
N THR A 69 4.61 -10.06 12.04
CA THR A 69 5.76 -10.78 12.60
C THR A 69 6.38 -10.03 13.80
N ARG A 70 7.40 -10.65 14.41
CA ARG A 70 8.20 -10.00 15.47
C ARG A 70 9.20 -8.96 14.95
N LEU A 71 9.44 -8.93 13.64
CA LEU A 71 10.31 -7.93 13.03
C LEU A 71 9.72 -6.54 13.20
N ASN A 72 10.60 -5.54 13.30
CA ASN A 72 10.10 -4.19 13.21
C ASN A 72 9.57 -3.92 11.78
N PRO A 73 8.63 -2.98 11.59
CA PRO A 73 8.00 -2.80 10.28
C PRO A 73 8.97 -2.45 9.14
N SER A 74 10.07 -1.76 9.43
CA SER A 74 11.08 -1.45 8.42
C SER A 74 11.89 -2.69 8.03
N GLU A 75 12.28 -3.51 9.00
CA GLU A 75 12.94 -4.81 8.82
C GLU A 75 12.07 -5.75 8.01
N ALA A 76 10.79 -5.89 8.36
CA ALA A 76 9.84 -6.74 7.64
C ALA A 76 9.69 -6.33 6.17
N LEU A 77 9.48 -5.03 5.93
CA LEU A 77 9.37 -4.49 4.57
C LEU A 77 10.65 -4.73 3.76
N VAL A 78 11.81 -4.40 4.31
CA VAL A 78 13.08 -4.54 3.61
C VAL A 78 13.40 -6.01 3.33
N LYS A 79 13.18 -6.91 4.30
CA LYS A 79 13.38 -8.36 4.10
C LYS A 79 12.48 -8.90 2.99
N PHE A 80 11.20 -8.51 2.96
CA PHE A 80 10.27 -8.89 1.89
C PHE A 80 10.76 -8.41 0.51
N LEU A 81 11.11 -7.13 0.38
CA LEU A 81 11.58 -6.59 -0.91
C LEU A 81 12.89 -7.24 -1.37
N LYS A 82 13.76 -7.59 -0.42
CA LYS A 82 15.05 -8.21 -0.72
C LYS A 82 14.90 -9.69 -1.13
N GLU A 83 14.13 -10.46 -0.37
CA GLU A 83 14.09 -11.93 -0.51
C GLU A 83 12.97 -12.41 -1.44
N GLU A 84 11.80 -11.78 -1.38
CA GLU A 84 10.63 -12.21 -2.17
C GLU A 84 10.50 -11.45 -3.49
N LYS A 85 10.95 -10.19 -3.53
CA LYS A 85 10.96 -9.38 -4.76
C LYS A 85 12.33 -9.31 -5.44
N GLY A 86 13.37 -9.91 -4.85
CA GLY A 86 14.71 -9.99 -5.42
C GLY A 86 15.44 -8.66 -5.59
N MET A 87 14.92 -7.56 -5.00
CA MET A 87 15.46 -6.22 -5.21
C MET A 87 16.84 -6.06 -4.56
N ASN A 88 17.73 -5.31 -5.18
CA ASN A 88 18.98 -4.88 -4.56
C ASN A 88 18.77 -3.67 -3.62
N TYR A 89 19.77 -3.32 -2.82
CA TYR A 89 19.61 -2.25 -1.82
C TYR A 89 19.35 -0.88 -2.45
N HIS A 90 19.95 -0.60 -3.60
CA HIS A 90 19.73 0.63 -4.37
C HIS A 90 18.29 0.71 -4.89
N GLU A 91 17.77 -0.37 -5.47
CA GLU A 91 16.39 -0.46 -5.93
C GLU A 91 15.39 -0.25 -4.79
N ILE A 92 15.63 -0.88 -3.63
CA ILE A 92 14.78 -0.70 -2.45
C ILE A 92 14.83 0.77 -1.99
N ALA A 93 16.02 1.34 -1.88
CA ALA A 93 16.22 2.73 -1.49
C ALA A 93 15.45 3.70 -2.40
N MET A 94 15.51 3.49 -3.71
CA MET A 94 14.75 4.26 -4.70
C MET A 94 13.24 4.05 -4.59
N ALA A 95 12.80 2.81 -4.42
CA ALA A 95 11.38 2.44 -4.37
C ALA A 95 10.66 2.99 -3.13
N ILE A 96 11.33 3.07 -1.98
CA ILE A 96 10.75 3.61 -0.74
C ILE A 96 11.32 4.98 -0.33
N ASN A 97 12.13 5.60 -1.19
CA ASN A 97 12.77 6.90 -0.95
C ASN A 97 13.51 6.96 0.40
N ARG A 98 14.39 5.99 0.66
CA ARG A 98 15.20 5.90 1.90
C ARG A 98 16.68 5.72 1.53
N ASP A 99 17.56 5.98 2.50
CA ASP A 99 18.99 5.82 2.27
C ASP A 99 19.40 4.34 2.26
N GLU A 100 20.29 3.96 1.34
CA GLU A 100 20.75 2.59 1.16
C GLU A 100 21.41 2.00 2.42
N ARG A 101 22.12 2.81 3.21
CA ARG A 101 22.74 2.38 4.47
C ARG A 101 21.69 1.94 5.48
N GLY A 102 20.60 2.68 5.60
CA GLY A 102 19.44 2.34 6.42
C GLY A 102 18.72 1.08 5.94
N ILE A 103 18.64 0.87 4.61
CA ILE A 103 18.12 -0.37 4.03
C ILE A 103 19.00 -1.55 4.41
N TRP A 104 20.31 -1.46 4.16
CA TRP A 104 21.28 -2.51 4.51
C TRP A 104 21.18 -2.87 6.01
N GLY A 105 21.18 -1.86 6.89
CA GLY A 105 21.08 -2.10 8.33
C GLY A 105 19.75 -2.73 8.75
N SER A 106 18.64 -2.34 8.12
CA SER A 106 17.33 -2.97 8.35
C SER A 106 17.32 -4.42 7.86
N TYR A 107 17.93 -4.72 6.72
CA TYR A 107 18.02 -6.10 6.25
C TYR A 107 18.83 -6.99 7.20
N HIS A 108 20.01 -6.54 7.62
CA HIS A 108 20.89 -7.32 8.50
C HIS A 108 20.26 -7.59 9.86
N ARG A 109 19.65 -6.59 10.49
CA ARG A 109 18.88 -6.81 11.73
C ARG A 109 17.72 -7.77 11.51
N ALA A 110 17.05 -7.70 10.36
CA ALA A 110 15.94 -8.60 10.05
C ALA A 110 16.40 -10.06 9.98
N VAL A 111 17.49 -10.35 9.27
CA VAL A 111 18.00 -11.73 9.16
C VAL A 111 18.62 -12.23 10.46
N GLU A 112 19.25 -11.37 11.24
CA GLU A 112 19.80 -11.73 12.57
C GLU A 112 18.70 -12.08 13.57
N SER A 113 17.62 -11.29 13.59
CA SER A 113 16.52 -11.48 14.54
C SER A 113 15.43 -12.42 14.04
N PHE A 114 15.33 -12.70 12.74
CA PHE A 114 14.29 -13.52 12.12
C PHE A 114 14.83 -14.31 10.91
N HIS A 115 15.15 -15.58 11.14
CA HIS A 115 15.71 -16.48 10.15
C HIS A 115 14.64 -17.18 9.28
N ASP A 116 13.39 -17.20 9.74
CA ASP A 116 12.28 -17.85 9.05
C ASP A 116 11.85 -17.07 7.80
N ARG A 117 11.05 -17.72 6.96
CA ARG A 117 10.39 -17.05 5.82
C ARG A 117 9.24 -16.17 6.29
N LEU A 118 8.98 -15.09 5.55
CA LEU A 118 7.86 -14.20 5.84
C LEU A 118 6.52 -14.86 5.46
N PRO A 119 5.44 -14.59 6.21
CA PRO A 119 4.10 -15.07 5.84
C PRO A 119 3.56 -14.24 4.67
N LEU A 120 3.41 -14.85 3.50
CA LEU A 120 2.97 -14.16 2.28
C LEU A 120 1.45 -14.19 2.09
N GLU A 121 0.77 -15.19 2.65
CA GLU A 121 -0.68 -15.31 2.57
C GLU A 121 -1.38 -14.19 3.35
N SER A 122 -2.15 -13.38 2.63
CA SER A 122 -2.78 -12.19 3.19
C SER A 122 -4.09 -11.83 2.53
N LYS A 123 -5.09 -11.53 3.36
CA LYS A 123 -6.36 -10.95 2.88
C LYS A 123 -6.20 -9.53 2.35
N TYR A 124 -5.22 -8.79 2.87
CA TYR A 124 -5.01 -7.38 2.53
C TYR A 124 -3.60 -7.17 2.02
N HIS A 125 -3.49 -6.31 1.00
CA HIS A 125 -2.23 -5.92 0.40
C HIS A 125 -2.10 -4.40 0.44
N ILE A 126 -0.86 -3.94 0.57
CA ILE A 126 -0.49 -2.54 0.64
C ILE A 126 0.37 -2.19 -0.58
N PRO A 127 0.03 -1.15 -1.35
CA PRO A 127 0.88 -0.67 -2.44
C PRO A 127 2.22 -0.15 -1.91
N LEU A 128 3.33 -0.54 -2.53
CA LEU A 128 4.69 -0.12 -2.16
C LEU A 128 4.86 1.40 -2.14
N GLU A 129 4.13 2.10 -3.00
CA GLU A 129 4.21 3.55 -3.19
C GLU A 129 3.93 4.33 -1.90
N ILE A 130 3.09 3.79 -1.00
CA ILE A 130 2.76 4.50 0.25
C ILE A 130 3.99 4.70 1.15
N PHE A 131 5.05 3.89 0.96
CA PHE A 131 6.25 3.95 1.78
C PHE A 131 7.25 5.01 1.32
N ARG A 132 7.03 5.64 0.15
CA ARG A 132 7.87 6.74 -0.37
C ARG A 132 7.77 8.02 0.44
N ASP A 133 6.66 8.24 1.14
CA ASP A 133 6.51 9.41 2.00
C ASP A 133 7.35 9.24 3.28
N ARG A 134 8.49 9.96 3.31
CA ARG A 134 9.43 9.93 4.43
C ARG A 134 8.90 10.62 5.69
N LYS A 135 7.83 11.40 5.60
CA LYS A 135 7.18 12.09 6.73
C LYS A 135 6.68 11.10 7.78
N PHE A 136 6.23 9.95 7.32
CA PHE A 136 5.69 8.88 8.16
C PHE A 136 6.70 7.75 8.33
N SER A 137 6.62 7.05 9.46
CA SER A 137 7.28 5.77 9.63
C SER A 137 6.56 4.70 8.81
N ILE A 138 7.22 3.56 8.59
CA ILE A 138 6.61 2.41 7.90
C ILE A 138 5.31 1.98 8.59
N LEU A 139 5.31 1.89 9.94
CA LEU A 139 4.11 1.52 10.69
C LEU A 139 3.00 2.57 10.61
N GLU A 140 3.36 3.85 10.61
CA GLU A 140 2.38 4.95 10.43
C GLU A 140 1.70 4.86 9.07
N ASN A 141 2.48 4.64 8.00
CA ASN A 141 1.94 4.43 6.64
C ASN A 141 1.01 3.21 6.58
N VAL A 142 1.42 2.07 7.13
CA VAL A 142 0.58 0.85 7.20
C VAL A 142 -0.74 1.14 7.90
N ILE A 143 -0.70 1.68 9.11
CA ILE A 143 -1.91 1.92 9.91
C ILE A 143 -2.83 2.96 9.25
N MET A 144 -2.25 4.02 8.67
CA MET A 144 -3.03 5.00 7.91
C MET A 144 -3.72 4.37 6.71
N PHE A 145 -3.04 3.54 5.93
CA PHE A 145 -3.65 2.85 4.80
C PHE A 145 -4.80 1.94 5.25
N LEU A 146 -4.57 1.10 6.26
CA LEU A 146 -5.61 0.20 6.76
C LEU A 146 -6.85 0.93 7.31
N ARG A 147 -6.66 2.10 7.95
CA ARG A 147 -7.75 2.84 8.57
C ARG A 147 -8.44 3.83 7.63
N ASP A 148 -7.67 4.59 6.84
CA ASP A 148 -8.20 5.65 6.00
C ASP A 148 -8.63 5.12 4.62
N VAL A 149 -7.94 4.11 4.07
CA VAL A 149 -8.27 3.52 2.76
C VAL A 149 -9.17 2.31 2.93
N LEU A 150 -8.75 1.32 3.73
CA LEU A 150 -9.53 0.07 3.92
C LEU A 150 -10.62 0.16 4.99
N ARG A 151 -10.71 1.29 5.71
CA ARG A 151 -11.75 1.57 6.73
C ARG A 151 -11.85 0.51 7.84
N LEU A 152 -10.74 -0.16 8.15
CA LEU A 152 -10.70 -1.16 9.23
C LEU A 152 -10.75 -0.50 10.61
N LYS A 153 -11.38 -1.19 11.56
CA LYS A 153 -11.42 -0.74 12.95
C LYS A 153 -10.11 -1.07 13.66
N ASN A 154 -9.74 -0.27 14.65
CA ASN A 154 -8.49 -0.47 15.41
C ASN A 154 -8.32 -1.91 15.98
N PRO A 155 -9.36 -2.59 16.51
CA PRO A 155 -9.21 -3.97 16.98
C PRO A 155 -8.85 -4.95 15.87
N ASP A 156 -9.36 -4.75 14.65
CA ASP A 156 -9.07 -5.62 13.51
C ASP A 156 -7.65 -5.39 13.00
N ILE A 157 -7.25 -4.12 12.91
CA ILE A 157 -5.86 -3.73 12.57
C ILE A 157 -4.88 -4.30 13.59
N ALA A 158 -5.21 -4.23 14.88
CA ALA A 158 -4.39 -4.75 15.97
C ALA A 158 -4.15 -6.26 15.82
N LYS A 159 -5.19 -7.03 15.49
CA LYS A 159 -5.06 -8.47 15.20
C LYS A 159 -4.17 -8.74 13.99
N LEU A 160 -4.36 -8.00 12.89
CA LEU A 160 -3.56 -8.17 11.66
C LEU A 160 -2.07 -7.90 11.88
N LEU A 161 -1.74 -6.87 12.68
CA LEU A 161 -0.36 -6.43 12.90
C LEU A 161 0.29 -7.07 14.14
N ASN A 162 -0.40 -7.96 14.84
CA ASN A 162 0.01 -8.49 16.13
C ASN A 162 0.45 -7.37 17.09
N LYS A 163 -0.44 -6.40 17.31
CA LYS A 163 -0.26 -5.22 18.18
C LYS A 163 -1.48 -5.07 19.08
N THR A 164 -1.38 -4.17 20.07
CA THR A 164 -2.54 -3.78 20.87
C THR A 164 -3.38 -2.71 20.16
N PRO A 165 -4.71 -2.67 20.36
CA PRO A 165 -5.55 -1.59 19.84
C PRO A 165 -5.12 -0.19 20.28
N SER A 166 -4.54 -0.07 21.49
CA SER A 166 -3.98 1.18 22.01
C SER A 166 -2.74 1.64 21.25
N THR A 167 -1.86 0.70 20.87
CA THR A 167 -0.70 0.99 20.00
C THR A 167 -1.17 1.50 18.66
N VAL A 168 -2.14 0.82 18.04
CA VAL A 168 -2.71 1.23 16.74
C VAL A 168 -3.30 2.64 16.82
N ALA A 169 -4.10 2.92 17.85
CA ALA A 169 -4.70 4.24 18.05
C ALA A 169 -3.63 5.33 18.23
N THR A 170 -2.59 5.06 19.03
CA THR A 170 -1.50 6.00 19.31
C THR A 170 -0.72 6.35 18.06
N VAL A 171 -0.31 5.33 17.29
CA VAL A 171 0.44 5.51 16.05
C VAL A 171 -0.40 6.26 15.01
N TYR A 172 -1.67 5.90 14.84
CA TYR A 172 -2.57 6.63 13.96
C TYR A 172 -2.70 8.10 14.35
N ASN A 173 -2.93 8.39 15.63
CA ASN A 173 -3.08 9.77 16.11
C ASN A 173 -1.80 10.59 15.90
N ARG A 174 -0.62 9.98 16.11
CA ARG A 174 0.68 10.60 15.80
C ARG A 174 0.79 10.94 14.31
N ALA A 175 0.41 10.00 13.44
CA ALA A 175 0.45 10.22 12.00
C ALA A 175 -0.54 11.33 11.56
N LYS A 176 -1.76 11.36 12.11
CA LYS A 176 -2.72 12.46 11.86
C LYS A 176 -2.21 13.82 12.35
N LYS A 177 -1.48 13.88 13.47
CA LYS A 177 -0.83 15.12 13.92
C LYS A 177 0.22 15.57 12.91
N LYS A 178 1.09 14.67 12.43
CA LYS A 178 2.07 14.98 11.38
C LYS A 178 1.41 15.49 10.10
N GLN A 179 0.28 14.91 9.68
CA GLN A 179 -0.48 15.41 8.53
C GLN A 179 -0.88 16.88 8.69
N LYS A 180 -1.30 17.30 9.89
CA LYS A 180 -1.73 18.68 10.18
C LYS A 180 -0.59 19.70 10.27
N VAL A 181 0.58 19.29 10.78
CA VAL A 181 1.73 20.19 11.01
C VAL A 181 2.49 20.52 9.72
N GLY A 182 2.37 19.69 8.68
CA GLY A 182 2.99 19.93 7.37
C GLY A 182 2.01 20.46 6.33
N LYS A 183 1.02 21.26 6.75
CA LYS A 183 0.16 22.08 5.89
C LYS A 183 0.50 23.54 6.13
#